data_AF-A0A1F8T2G3-F1
#
_entry.id   AF-A0A1F8T2G3-F1
#
_cell.length_a   1.000
_cell.length_b   1.000
_cell.length_c   1.000
_cell.angle_alpha   90.00
_cell.angle_beta   90.00
_cell.angle_gamma   90.00
#
_symmetry.space_group_name_H-M   'P 1'
#
loop_
_entity.id
_entity.type
_entity.pdbx_description
1 polymer ?
#
loop_
_entity_poly.entity_id
_entity_poly.type
_entity_poly.pdbx_seq_one_letter_code
_entity_poly.pdbx_strand_id
1 'polypeptide(L)'
;MPSAWQRVIAVVVQPGLEFGDDFILPYKPDEAKELSRFIERQSMIYEAHSTDYQPGDALKNLVSDHFAILKVGPSLTFAFREAVFALAMIEDELFAEDQCSQIIQILDDVMVKHPEHWKKYYRGDAADQAFKRKYSLSDRARYYWVRPEVQIAFGQLMKNLGEKPLPYSLLSQFVGETNLNATQVIEWKIGNVFDNYSMACRKNE
;
A
#
# COMPACT_ATOMS: atom_id res chain seq x y z
N MET A 1 -18.25 35.77 2.99
CA MET A 1 -17.95 34.66 2.04
C MET A 1 -16.86 34.93 0.98
N PRO A 2 -16.39 36.16 0.65
CA PRO A 2 -15.38 36.33 -0.42
C PRO A 2 -13.98 35.75 -0.15
N SER A 3 -13.47 35.81 1.09
CA SER A 3 -12.05 35.47 1.37
C SER A 3 -11.76 33.98 1.49
N ALA A 4 -12.76 33.14 1.84
CA ALA A 4 -12.56 31.70 1.96
C ALA A 4 -12.44 31.02 0.59
N TRP A 5 -13.19 31.51 -0.40
CA TRP A 5 -13.15 30.98 -1.76
C TRP A 5 -11.78 31.15 -2.42
N GLN A 6 -11.09 32.25 -2.14
CA GLN A 6 -9.73 32.51 -2.63
C GLN A 6 -8.67 31.54 -2.08
N ARG A 7 -9.00 30.74 -1.06
CA ARG A 7 -8.12 29.71 -0.50
C ARG A 7 -8.43 28.30 -1.01
N VAL A 8 -9.40 28.15 -1.91
CA VAL A 8 -9.65 26.87 -2.58
C VAL A 8 -8.54 26.68 -3.61
N ILE A 9 -7.66 25.71 -3.36
CA ILE A 9 -6.49 25.44 -4.21
C ILE A 9 -6.68 24.23 -5.13
N ALA A 10 -7.65 23.36 -4.86
CA ALA A 10 -7.83 22.12 -5.59
C ALA A 10 -9.30 21.68 -5.66
N VAL A 11 -9.59 20.88 -6.68
CA VAL A 11 -10.86 20.17 -6.82
C VAL A 11 -10.60 18.68 -7.05
N VAL A 12 -11.42 17.83 -6.42
CA VAL A 12 -11.34 16.37 -6.60
C VAL A 12 -12.12 15.98 -7.85
N VAL A 13 -11.49 15.23 -8.75
CA VAL A 13 -12.11 14.65 -9.95
C VAL A 13 -11.62 13.22 -10.15
N GLN A 14 -12.23 12.49 -11.09
CA GLN A 14 -11.81 11.13 -11.47
C GLN A 14 -11.00 11.20 -12.78
N PRO A 15 -9.65 11.02 -12.75
CA PRO A 15 -8.79 11.03 -13.94
C PRO A 15 -8.86 9.77 -14.81
N GLY A 16 -9.65 8.75 -14.44
CA GLY A 16 -9.73 7.48 -15.16
C GLY A 16 -8.73 6.43 -14.67
N LEU A 17 -8.38 6.47 -13.38
CA LEU A 17 -7.56 5.45 -12.72
C LEU A 17 -8.34 4.77 -11.59
N GLU A 18 -8.00 3.51 -11.32
CA GLU A 18 -8.60 2.71 -10.25
C GLU A 18 -7.73 1.49 -9.93
N PHE A 19 -8.03 0.81 -8.83
CA PHE A 19 -7.55 -0.54 -8.55
C PHE A 19 -8.66 -1.35 -7.87
N GLY A 20 -8.66 -2.66 -8.09
CA GLY A 20 -9.65 -3.59 -7.55
C GLY A 20 -9.09 -4.53 -6.50
N ASP A 21 -9.59 -5.77 -6.48
CA ASP A 21 -8.98 -6.82 -5.65
C ASP A 21 -7.64 -7.28 -6.24
N ASP A 22 -7.58 -7.47 -7.56
CA ASP A 22 -6.45 -8.09 -8.28
C ASP A 22 -6.25 -7.45 -9.66
N PHE A 23 -6.49 -6.14 -9.76
CA PHE A 23 -6.21 -5.39 -10.98
C PHE A 23 -5.88 -3.93 -10.66
N ILE A 24 -5.16 -3.31 -11.59
CA ILE A 24 -4.87 -1.88 -11.61
C ILE A 24 -5.33 -1.37 -12.97
N LEU A 25 -6.07 -0.26 -12.99
CA LEU A 25 -6.35 0.52 -14.19
C LEU A 25 -5.40 1.71 -14.21
N PRO A 26 -4.34 1.66 -15.04
CA PRO A 26 -3.37 2.73 -15.09
C PRO A 26 -3.97 4.01 -15.68
N TYR A 27 -3.49 5.16 -15.20
CA TYR A 27 -3.82 6.46 -15.79
C TYR A 27 -3.40 6.53 -17.26
N LYS A 28 -4.29 7.08 -18.10
CA LYS A 28 -4.06 7.30 -19.53
C LYS A 28 -4.26 8.78 -19.88
N PRO A 29 -3.18 9.50 -20.23
CA PRO A 29 -3.22 10.95 -20.51
C PRO A 29 -4.25 11.34 -21.57
N ASP A 30 -4.33 10.55 -22.65
CA ASP A 30 -5.23 10.84 -23.77
C ASP A 30 -6.72 10.87 -23.36
N GLU A 31 -7.11 10.04 -22.39
CA GLU A 31 -8.50 9.96 -21.91
C GLU A 31 -8.87 11.15 -20.99
N ALA A 32 -7.88 11.79 -20.36
CA ALA A 32 -8.07 12.93 -19.44
C ALA A 32 -7.68 14.29 -20.03
N LYS A 33 -7.36 14.34 -21.33
CA LYS A 33 -6.84 15.54 -22.01
C LYS A 33 -7.74 16.78 -21.89
N GLU A 34 -9.05 16.60 -21.92
CA GLU A 34 -10.00 17.71 -21.80
C GLU A 34 -10.02 18.28 -20.38
N LEU A 35 -9.93 17.42 -19.35
CA LEU A 35 -9.78 17.85 -17.95
C LEU A 35 -8.46 18.62 -17.76
N SER A 36 -7.35 18.04 -18.23
CA SER A 36 -6.01 18.65 -18.16
C SER A 36 -6.00 20.05 -18.80
N ARG A 37 -6.64 20.25 -19.96
CA ARG A 37 -6.76 21.59 -20.59
C ARG A 37 -7.70 22.55 -19.85
N PHE A 38 -8.76 22.04 -19.23
CA PHE A 38 -9.74 22.88 -18.56
C PHE A 38 -9.14 23.59 -17.35
N ILE A 39 -8.34 22.87 -16.55
CA ILE A 39 -7.80 23.38 -15.29
C ILE A 39 -6.71 24.45 -15.50
N GLU A 40 -6.03 24.47 -16.66
CA GLU A 40 -5.06 25.52 -17.04
C GLU A 40 -5.64 26.95 -17.01
N ARG A 41 -6.97 27.08 -17.14
CA ARG A 41 -7.67 28.37 -17.10
C ARG A 41 -8.21 28.71 -15.72
N GLN A 42 -7.96 27.86 -14.72
CA GLN A 42 -8.43 28.02 -13.34
C GLN A 42 -7.25 28.40 -12.43
N SER A 43 -7.55 28.97 -11.27
CA SER A 43 -6.55 29.23 -10.21
C SER A 43 -6.40 28.04 -9.25
N MET A 44 -6.69 26.83 -9.71
CA MET A 44 -6.75 25.60 -8.91
C MET A 44 -6.02 24.47 -9.64
N ILE A 45 -5.72 23.40 -8.92
CA ILE A 45 -5.19 22.13 -9.44
C ILE A 45 -6.18 20.99 -9.20
N TYR A 46 -5.88 19.79 -9.70
CA TYR A 46 -6.63 18.59 -9.34
C TYR A 46 -6.01 17.85 -8.15
N GLU A 47 -6.89 17.31 -7.31
CA GLU A 47 -6.56 16.27 -6.34
C GLU A 47 -7.09 14.92 -6.84
N ALA A 48 -6.20 13.94 -7.03
CA ALA A 48 -6.54 12.59 -7.44
C ALA A 48 -6.55 11.65 -6.24
N HIS A 49 -7.62 10.87 -6.10
CA HIS A 49 -7.77 9.81 -5.09
C HIS A 49 -7.45 8.46 -5.70
N SER A 50 -7.18 7.47 -4.85
CA SER A 50 -6.92 6.08 -5.27
C SER A 50 -5.75 5.94 -6.24
N THR A 51 -4.76 6.82 -6.15
CA THR A 51 -3.57 6.79 -7.03
C THR A 51 -2.63 5.63 -6.72
N ASP A 52 -2.97 4.83 -5.70
CA ASP A 52 -2.23 3.65 -5.27
C ASP A 52 -1.93 2.70 -6.44
N TYR A 53 -0.77 2.05 -6.36
CA TYR A 53 -0.27 1.03 -7.29
C TYR A 53 -0.02 1.49 -8.74
N GLN A 54 -0.22 2.78 -9.05
CA GLN A 54 0.05 3.31 -10.38
C GLN A 54 1.54 3.19 -10.72
N PRO A 55 1.89 2.80 -11.96
CA PRO A 55 3.28 2.80 -12.43
C PRO A 55 3.91 4.20 -12.31
N GLY A 56 5.23 4.27 -12.13
CA GLY A 56 5.94 5.53 -11.97
C GLY A 56 5.68 6.54 -13.10
N ASP A 57 5.62 6.08 -14.35
CA ASP A 57 5.31 6.96 -15.50
C ASP A 57 3.85 7.44 -15.49
N ALA A 58 2.91 6.63 -15.00
CA ALA A 58 1.51 7.05 -14.82
C ALA A 58 1.39 8.14 -13.74
N LEU A 59 2.13 8.02 -12.63
CA LEU A 59 2.19 9.05 -11.59
C LEU A 59 2.81 10.35 -12.12
N LYS A 60 3.89 10.28 -12.90
CA LYS A 60 4.49 11.47 -13.57
C LYS A 60 3.52 12.14 -14.53
N ASN A 61 2.80 11.33 -15.31
CA ASN A 61 1.79 11.85 -16.24
C ASN A 61 0.66 12.54 -15.49
N LEU A 62 0.18 11.98 -14.37
CA LEU A 62 -0.81 12.65 -13.51
C LEU A 62 -0.33 14.04 -13.07
N VAL A 63 0.89 14.16 -12.55
CA VAL A 63 1.45 15.46 -12.15
C VAL A 63 1.55 16.42 -13.34
N SER A 64 1.99 15.92 -14.50
CA SER A 64 2.11 16.70 -15.74
C SER A 64 0.75 17.20 -16.25
N ASP A 65 -0.32 16.44 -16.01
CA ASP A 65 -1.71 16.75 -16.36
C ASP A 65 -2.47 17.44 -15.22
N HIS A 66 -1.74 18.13 -14.33
CA HIS A 66 -2.24 19.00 -13.24
C HIS A 66 -2.96 18.29 -12.10
N PHE A 67 -2.89 16.96 -12.02
CA PHE A 67 -3.22 16.17 -10.82
C PHE A 67 -2.06 16.26 -9.83
N ALA A 68 -1.84 17.45 -9.28
CA ALA A 68 -0.66 17.76 -8.47
C ALA A 68 -0.80 17.39 -6.98
N ILE A 69 -1.99 17.00 -6.51
CA ILE A 69 -2.16 16.34 -5.21
C ILE A 69 -2.55 14.89 -5.47
N LEU A 70 -1.61 13.97 -5.22
CA LEU A 70 -1.81 12.53 -5.37
C LEU A 70 -2.03 11.90 -3.99
N LYS A 71 -3.22 11.35 -3.75
CA LYS A 71 -3.51 10.64 -2.50
C LYS A 71 -3.15 9.17 -2.61
N VAL A 72 -2.36 8.71 -1.64
CA VAL A 72 -1.92 7.33 -1.45
C VAL A 72 -2.30 6.86 -0.05
N GLY A 73 -2.67 5.59 0.09
CA GLY A 73 -3.04 5.00 1.37
C GLY A 73 -2.88 3.48 1.36
N PRO A 74 -3.81 2.73 0.74
CA PRO A 74 -3.73 1.28 0.61
C PRO A 74 -2.36 0.74 0.16
N SER A 75 -1.65 1.35 -0.80
CA SER A 75 -0.34 0.83 -1.22
C SER A 75 0.71 0.89 -0.12
N LEU A 76 0.64 1.86 0.80
CA LEU A 76 1.57 1.96 1.94
C LEU A 76 1.34 0.82 2.93
N THR A 77 0.09 0.58 3.33
CA THR A 77 -0.23 -0.48 4.29
C THR A 77 -0.18 -1.88 3.66
N PHE A 78 -0.37 -1.98 2.35
CA PHE A 78 -0.14 -3.19 1.57
C PHE A 78 1.37 -3.53 1.52
N ALA A 79 2.24 -2.56 1.24
CA ALA A 79 3.69 -2.77 1.29
C ALA A 79 4.18 -3.15 2.69
N PHE A 80 3.60 -2.56 3.74
CA PHE A 80 3.81 -3.01 5.11
C PHE A 80 3.40 -4.48 5.30
N ARG A 81 2.21 -4.88 4.84
CA ARG A 81 1.73 -6.28 4.92
C ARG A 81 2.67 -7.23 4.17
N GLU A 82 3.13 -6.87 2.98
CA GLU A 82 4.10 -7.67 2.22
C GLU A 82 5.41 -7.85 2.99
N ALA A 83 5.91 -6.78 3.62
CA ALA A 83 7.09 -6.87 4.48
C ALA A 83 6.88 -7.82 5.66
N VAL A 84 5.75 -7.70 6.36
CA VAL A 84 5.41 -8.59 7.49
C VAL A 84 5.28 -10.03 7.04
N PHE A 85 4.66 -10.28 5.89
CA PHE A 85 4.49 -11.65 5.36
C PHE A 85 5.83 -12.25 4.94
N ALA A 86 6.70 -11.46 4.28
CA ALA A 86 8.06 -11.88 3.96
C ALA A 86 8.85 -12.21 5.23
N LEU A 87 8.77 -11.38 6.26
CA LEU A 87 9.43 -11.61 7.54
C LEU A 87 8.89 -12.85 8.26
N ALA A 88 7.59 -13.12 8.21
CA ALA A 88 7.01 -14.34 8.76
C ALA A 88 7.51 -15.60 8.03
N MET A 89 7.60 -15.56 6.70
CA MET A 89 8.21 -16.66 5.93
C MET A 89 9.70 -16.86 6.26
N ILE A 90 10.43 -15.78 6.57
CA ILE A 90 11.81 -15.87 7.05
C ILE A 90 11.86 -16.47 8.46
N GLU A 91 10.94 -16.10 9.35
CA GLU A 91 10.84 -16.65 10.70
C GLU A 91 10.62 -18.17 10.67
N ASP A 92 9.71 -18.65 9.82
CA ASP A 92 9.39 -20.08 9.68
C ASP A 92 10.61 -20.93 9.27
N GLU A 93 11.57 -20.37 8.55
CA GLU A 93 12.81 -21.06 8.14
C GLU A 93 13.90 -21.05 9.22
N LEU A 94 13.80 -20.13 10.19
CA LEU A 94 14.85 -19.89 11.20
C LEU A 94 14.51 -20.45 12.58
N PHE A 95 13.23 -20.65 12.86
CA PHE A 95 12.74 -21.04 14.17
C PHE A 95 11.89 -22.31 14.08
N ALA A 96 11.76 -23.02 15.20
CA ALA A 96 10.80 -24.10 15.30
C ALA A 96 9.37 -23.53 15.28
N GLU A 97 8.41 -24.30 14.76
CA GLU A 97 7.00 -23.88 14.60
C GLU A 97 6.37 -23.35 15.89
N ASP A 98 6.72 -23.95 17.04
CA ASP A 98 6.21 -23.57 18.37
C ASP A 98 6.83 -22.25 18.91
N GLN A 99 7.84 -21.73 18.24
CA GLN A 99 8.50 -20.46 18.56
C GLN A 99 8.06 -19.31 17.62
N CYS A 100 7.44 -19.64 16.49
CA CYS A 100 7.05 -18.66 15.46
C CYS A 100 5.86 -17.81 15.91
N SER A 101 5.80 -16.57 15.41
CA SER A 101 4.73 -15.62 15.71
C SER A 101 3.36 -16.02 15.17
N GLN A 102 3.35 -16.82 14.09
CA GLN A 102 2.16 -17.19 13.32
C GLN A 102 1.32 -15.98 12.86
N ILE A 103 1.95 -14.81 12.65
CA ILE A 103 1.26 -13.54 12.38
C ILE A 103 0.30 -13.61 11.18
N ILE A 104 0.65 -14.36 10.12
CA ILE A 104 -0.20 -14.48 8.92
C ILE A 104 -1.50 -15.21 9.27
N GLN A 105 -1.40 -16.30 10.03
CA GLN A 105 -2.57 -17.08 10.45
C GLN A 105 -3.43 -16.31 11.44
N ILE A 106 -2.79 -15.68 12.45
CA ILE A 106 -3.49 -14.86 13.46
C ILE A 106 -4.22 -13.68 12.81
N LEU A 107 -3.61 -13.01 11.82
CA LEU A 107 -4.27 -11.96 11.06
C LEU A 107 -5.52 -12.48 10.34
N ASP A 108 -5.43 -13.62 9.66
CA ASP A 108 -6.56 -14.21 8.95
C ASP A 108 -7.69 -14.61 9.92
N ASP A 109 -7.36 -15.27 11.03
CA ASP A 109 -8.31 -15.70 12.05
C ASP A 109 -9.05 -14.51 12.67
N VAL A 110 -8.32 -13.45 13.00
CA VAL A 110 -8.91 -12.20 13.52
C VAL A 110 -9.82 -11.56 12.48
N MET A 111 -9.44 -11.54 11.20
CA MET A 111 -10.30 -11.04 10.14
C MET A 111 -11.57 -11.89 9.99
N VAL A 112 -11.48 -13.23 10.06
CA VAL A 112 -12.65 -14.12 10.02
C VAL A 112 -13.59 -13.86 11.20
N LYS A 113 -13.04 -13.72 12.41
CA LYS A 113 -13.79 -13.45 13.64
C LYS A 113 -14.48 -12.08 13.62
N HIS A 114 -13.85 -11.09 13.00
CA HIS A 114 -14.32 -9.71 12.94
C HIS A 114 -14.51 -9.27 11.47
N PRO A 115 -15.54 -9.73 10.76
CA PRO A 115 -15.61 -9.56 9.31
C PRO A 115 -16.10 -8.18 8.83
N GLU A 116 -16.42 -7.26 9.74
CA GLU A 116 -17.07 -5.97 9.45
C GLU A 116 -16.32 -5.09 8.45
N HIS A 117 -14.98 -5.16 8.41
CA HIS A 117 -14.19 -4.31 7.53
C HIS A 117 -13.96 -4.91 6.16
N TRP A 118 -14.20 -6.19 5.91
CA TRP A 118 -13.92 -6.82 4.62
C TRP A 118 -15.12 -7.52 3.97
N LYS A 119 -16.12 -8.00 4.74
CA LYS A 119 -17.21 -8.87 4.24
C LYS A 119 -18.02 -8.28 3.09
N LYS A 120 -18.20 -6.96 3.05
CA LYS A 120 -18.94 -6.29 1.96
C LYS A 120 -18.12 -6.10 0.69
N TYR A 121 -16.79 -6.20 0.79
CA TYR A 121 -15.84 -5.99 -0.30
C TYR A 121 -15.44 -7.32 -0.95
N TYR A 122 -15.03 -8.30 -0.15
CA TYR A 122 -14.56 -9.58 -0.69
C TYR A 122 -15.72 -10.52 -0.97
N ARG A 123 -16.08 -10.61 -2.25
CA ARG A 123 -17.04 -11.58 -2.81
C ARG A 123 -16.31 -12.83 -3.28
N GLY A 124 -17.08 -13.90 -3.47
CA GLY A 124 -16.58 -15.23 -3.87
C GLY A 124 -16.88 -16.27 -2.80
N ASP A 125 -16.37 -17.48 -3.01
CA ASP A 125 -16.47 -18.56 -2.04
C ASP A 125 -15.50 -18.36 -0.85
N ALA A 126 -15.41 -19.34 0.04
CA ALA A 126 -14.55 -19.26 1.22
C ALA A 126 -13.05 -19.18 0.86
N ALA A 127 -12.63 -19.85 -0.21
CA ALA A 127 -11.25 -19.85 -0.68
C ALA A 127 -10.90 -18.51 -1.33
N ASP A 128 -11.80 -17.97 -2.16
CA ASP A 128 -11.67 -16.63 -2.75
C ASP A 128 -11.55 -15.56 -1.66
N GLN A 129 -12.39 -15.65 -0.63
CA GLN A 129 -12.36 -14.70 0.48
C GLN A 129 -11.07 -14.83 1.29
N ALA A 130 -10.59 -16.04 1.55
CA ALA A 130 -9.32 -16.26 2.23
C ALA A 130 -8.14 -15.68 1.44
N PHE A 131 -8.12 -15.90 0.12
CA PHE A 131 -7.13 -15.29 -0.77
C PHE A 131 -7.18 -13.76 -0.69
N LYS A 132 -8.37 -13.16 -0.80
CA LYS A 132 -8.54 -11.70 -0.78
C LYS A 132 -8.18 -11.07 0.55
N ARG A 133 -8.44 -11.73 1.69
CA ARG A 133 -8.00 -11.23 3.00
C ARG A 133 -6.48 -11.09 3.09
N LYS A 134 -5.75 -11.98 2.42
CA LYS A 134 -4.28 -11.98 2.38
C LYS A 134 -3.69 -11.08 1.30
N TYR A 135 -4.32 -11.00 0.12
CA TYR A 135 -3.64 -10.49 -1.08
C TYR A 135 -4.36 -9.37 -1.84
N SER A 136 -5.64 -9.07 -1.55
CA SER A 136 -6.36 -8.05 -2.30
C SER A 136 -5.71 -6.66 -2.18
N LEU A 137 -5.59 -5.94 -3.31
CA LEU A 137 -5.11 -4.55 -3.39
C LEU A 137 -6.03 -3.56 -2.67
N SER A 138 -7.27 -3.95 -2.37
CA SER A 138 -8.15 -3.14 -1.50
C SER A 138 -7.65 -3.04 -0.05
N ASP A 139 -6.69 -3.89 0.33
CA ASP A 139 -5.95 -3.91 1.59
C ASP A 139 -6.82 -3.75 2.85
N ARG A 140 -7.91 -4.51 2.94
CA ARG A 140 -8.81 -4.43 4.10
C ARG A 140 -8.16 -4.96 5.38
N ALA A 141 -7.05 -5.69 5.27
CA ALA A 141 -6.20 -6.09 6.38
C ALA A 141 -5.72 -4.90 7.24
N ARG A 142 -5.56 -3.69 6.65
CA ARG A 142 -5.09 -2.51 7.38
C ARG A 142 -5.87 -2.13 8.64
N TYR A 143 -7.15 -2.49 8.70
CA TYR A 143 -8.01 -2.20 9.85
C TYR A 143 -7.78 -3.15 11.03
N TYR A 144 -7.02 -4.22 10.83
CA TYR A 144 -6.82 -5.28 11.82
C TYR A 144 -5.46 -5.24 12.49
N TRP A 145 -4.49 -4.50 11.94
CA TRP A 145 -3.18 -4.34 12.57
C TRP A 145 -3.26 -3.83 14.00
N VAL A 146 -4.23 -2.98 14.33
CA VAL A 146 -4.43 -2.43 15.68
C VAL A 146 -5.07 -3.41 16.68
N ARG A 147 -5.48 -4.61 16.24
CA ARG A 147 -6.10 -5.60 17.14
C ARG A 147 -5.05 -6.19 18.08
N PRO A 148 -5.35 -6.36 19.39
CA PRO A 148 -4.38 -6.85 20.37
C PRO A 148 -3.71 -8.16 19.96
N GLU A 149 -4.46 -9.11 19.44
CA GLU A 149 -3.95 -10.42 19.00
C GLU A 149 -2.90 -10.27 17.88
N VAL A 150 -3.16 -9.38 16.92
CA VAL A 150 -2.25 -9.09 15.80
C VAL A 150 -1.02 -8.32 16.29
N GLN A 151 -1.17 -7.37 17.21
CA GLN A 151 -0.05 -6.64 17.81
C GLN A 151 0.89 -7.54 18.63
N ILE A 152 0.33 -8.50 19.37
CA ILE A 152 1.12 -9.47 20.14
C ILE A 152 1.95 -10.36 19.20
N ALA A 153 1.31 -10.90 18.15
CA ALA A 153 2.00 -11.71 17.15
C ALA A 153 3.06 -10.89 16.40
N PHE A 154 2.76 -9.66 16.00
CA PHE A 154 3.73 -8.78 15.35
C PHE A 154 4.92 -8.47 16.28
N GLY A 155 4.67 -8.20 17.56
CA GLY A 155 5.73 -8.00 18.54
C GLY A 155 6.62 -9.23 18.72
N GLN A 156 6.03 -10.44 18.70
CA GLN A 156 6.77 -11.69 18.76
C GLN A 156 7.64 -11.91 17.51
N LEU A 157 7.11 -11.64 16.31
CA LEU A 157 7.86 -11.69 15.04
C LEU A 157 9.09 -10.79 15.11
N MET A 158 8.89 -9.53 15.46
CA MET A 158 9.98 -8.54 15.51
C MET A 158 11.02 -8.91 16.58
N LYS A 159 10.58 -9.48 17.71
CA LYS A 159 11.48 -9.96 18.77
C LYS A 159 12.32 -11.15 18.31
N ASN A 160 11.72 -12.13 17.61
CA ASN A 160 12.42 -13.31 17.13
C ASN A 160 13.50 -12.94 16.10
N LEU A 161 13.15 -12.08 15.15
CA LEU A 161 14.06 -11.65 14.09
C LEU A 161 15.12 -10.64 14.57
N GLY A 162 14.82 -9.85 15.60
CA GLY A 162 15.77 -8.98 16.28
C GLY A 162 16.34 -7.86 15.40
N GLU A 163 17.45 -7.26 15.87
CA GLU A 163 18.05 -6.05 15.26
C GLU A 163 19.23 -6.34 14.33
N LYS A 164 19.71 -7.59 14.29
CA LYS A 164 20.83 -7.97 13.42
C LYS A 164 20.34 -8.17 11.98
N PRO A 165 21.21 -7.98 10.98
CA PRO A 165 20.89 -8.33 9.61
C PRO A 165 20.43 -9.78 9.49
N LEU A 166 19.34 -10.00 8.76
CA LEU A 166 18.81 -11.34 8.49
C LEU A 166 19.69 -12.08 7.47
N PRO A 167 19.60 -13.43 7.39
CA PRO A 167 20.40 -14.20 6.45
C PRO A 167 20.22 -13.73 5.00
N TYR A 168 21.34 -13.52 4.32
CA TYR A 168 21.40 -12.95 2.96
C TYR A 168 20.50 -13.69 1.97
N SER A 169 20.56 -15.03 1.95
CA SER A 169 19.79 -15.86 1.03
C SER A 169 18.28 -15.72 1.23
N LEU A 170 17.83 -15.63 2.48
CA LEU A 170 16.41 -15.50 2.81
C LEU A 170 15.88 -14.11 2.45
N LEU A 171 16.66 -13.07 2.72
CA LEU A 171 16.33 -11.70 2.28
C LEU A 171 16.25 -11.60 0.75
N SER A 172 17.23 -12.15 0.04
CA SER A 172 17.20 -12.20 -1.43
C SER A 172 15.99 -12.96 -1.96
N GLN A 173 15.59 -14.05 -1.31
CA GLN A 173 14.47 -14.90 -1.72
C GLN A 173 13.10 -14.25 -1.49
N PHE A 174 12.89 -13.64 -0.32
CA PHE A 174 11.55 -13.19 0.11
C PHE A 174 11.32 -11.68 0.02
N VAL A 175 12.40 -10.88 0.06
CA VAL A 175 12.30 -9.41 0.09
C VAL A 175 12.70 -8.80 -1.25
N GLY A 176 13.75 -9.34 -1.88
CA GLY A 176 14.36 -8.79 -3.10
C GLY A 176 15.42 -7.71 -2.82
N GLU A 177 15.87 -7.61 -1.57
CA GLU A 177 16.96 -6.75 -1.08
C GLU A 177 17.74 -7.53 -0.02
N THR A 178 18.93 -7.11 0.37
CA THR A 178 19.83 -7.83 1.28
C THR A 178 20.45 -6.92 2.34
N ASN A 179 21.12 -7.52 3.34
CA ASN A 179 21.78 -6.78 4.44
C ASN A 179 20.83 -5.88 5.25
N LEU A 180 19.57 -6.30 5.41
CA LEU A 180 18.55 -5.61 6.19
C LEU A 180 18.22 -6.43 7.45
N ASN A 181 17.94 -5.74 8.56
CA ASN A 181 17.21 -6.34 9.70
C ASN A 181 15.69 -6.26 9.48
N ALA A 182 14.89 -6.83 10.39
CA ALA A 182 13.44 -6.87 10.25
C ALA A 182 12.79 -5.50 10.11
N THR A 183 13.20 -4.51 10.92
CA THR A 183 12.67 -3.14 10.85
C THR A 183 13.00 -2.49 9.51
N GLN A 184 14.24 -2.66 9.04
CA GLN A 184 14.69 -2.10 7.77
C GLN A 184 13.98 -2.72 6.56
N VAL A 185 13.57 -4.00 6.62
CA VAL A 185 12.74 -4.62 5.56
C VAL A 185 11.40 -3.89 5.43
N ILE A 186 10.76 -3.55 6.55
CA ILE A 186 9.49 -2.81 6.57
C ILE A 186 9.68 -1.39 6.03
N GLU A 187 10.69 -0.68 6.54
CA GLU A 187 11.02 0.68 6.10
C GLU A 187 11.34 0.72 4.61
N TRP A 188 12.10 -0.25 4.10
CA TRP A 188 12.47 -0.34 2.69
C TRP A 188 11.25 -0.59 1.79
N LYS A 189 10.36 -1.53 2.13
CA LYS A 189 9.14 -1.80 1.35
C LYS A 189 8.23 -0.56 1.28
N ILE A 190 8.04 0.13 2.41
CA ILE A 190 7.22 1.36 2.46
C ILE A 190 7.95 2.51 1.72
N GLY A 191 9.26 2.62 1.90
CA GLY A 191 10.11 3.62 1.25
C GLY A 191 10.01 3.57 -0.27
N ASN A 192 10.04 2.38 -0.87
CA ASN A 192 9.85 2.20 -2.31
C ASN A 192 8.52 2.78 -2.83
N VAL A 193 7.45 2.70 -2.04
CA VAL A 193 6.18 3.34 -2.39
C VAL A 193 6.35 4.86 -2.38
N PHE A 194 6.93 5.43 -1.33
CA PHE A 194 7.17 6.88 -1.27
C PHE A 194 8.10 7.37 -2.38
N ASP A 195 9.13 6.61 -2.72
CA ASP A 195 10.09 6.97 -3.77
C ASP A 195 9.40 7.09 -5.13
N ASN A 196 8.48 6.19 -5.47
CA ASN A 196 7.68 6.29 -6.70
C ASN A 196 6.91 7.61 -6.79
N TYR A 197 6.26 8.02 -5.69
CA TYR A 197 5.55 9.31 -5.64
C TYR A 197 6.50 10.50 -5.62
N SER A 198 7.61 10.41 -4.89
CA SER A 198 8.63 11.47 -4.84
C SER A 198 9.22 11.71 -6.23
N MET A 199 9.58 10.65 -6.95
CA MET A 199 10.09 10.72 -8.32
C MET A 199 9.09 11.33 -9.28
N ALA A 200 7.79 11.06 -9.10
CA ALA A 200 6.75 11.66 -9.93
C ALA A 200 6.52 13.15 -9.65
N CYS A 201 6.64 13.56 -8.39
CA CYS A 201 6.37 14.93 -7.94
C CYS A 201 7.58 15.87 -8.00
N ARG A 202 8.80 15.36 -8.21
CA ARG A 202 9.99 16.20 -8.42
C ARG A 202 9.87 16.92 -9.76
N LYS A 203 10.18 18.23 -9.78
CA LYS A 203 10.38 18.95 -11.03
C LYS A 203 11.59 18.33 -11.75
N ASN A 204 11.45 18.03 -13.04
CA ASN A 204 12.61 17.79 -13.88
C ASN A 204 13.47 19.07 -13.85
N GLU A 205 14.71 18.95 -13.36
CA GLU A 205 15.74 19.99 -13.52
C GLU A 205 16.15 20.12 -14.99
#